data_AF-A0A5K4EXW8-F1
#
_entry.id   AF-A0A5K4EXW8-F1
#
_cell.length_a   1.000
_cell.length_b   1.000
_cell.length_c   1.000
_cell.angle_alpha   90.00
_cell.angle_beta   90.00
_cell.angle_gamma   90.00
#
_symmetry.space_group_name_H-M   'P 1'
#
loop_
_entity.id
_entity.type
_entity.pdbx_description
1 polymer ?
#
loop_
_entity_poly.entity_id
_entity_poly.type
_entity_poly.pdbx_seq_one_letter_code
_entity_poly.pdbx_strand_id
1 'polypeptide(L)'
;MIIYISSLNYLNLFISLTSINYHYISIKFIFKLYYAPINQIRYLQLLHSKAEQIITFTCRNTPVYFDVKNQNYKNAVIVKLFDENVIDTYEDRRTRTIGGGIMLDIKVKDECMERSKQKASSVFEFVARKPNLLPLVDIQLKEFGESDQEIGYYMDAVCFS
;
A
#
# COMPACT_ATOMS: atom_id res chain seq x y z
N MET A 1 -13.99 16.62 -12.27
CA MET A 1 -14.97 16.20 -11.26
C MET A 1 -14.29 15.08 -10.47
N ILE A 2 -13.88 15.32 -9.23
CA ILE A 2 -13.18 14.30 -8.43
C ILE A 2 -14.26 13.39 -7.84
N ILE A 3 -14.26 12.11 -8.24
CA ILE A 3 -15.20 11.11 -7.71
C ILE A 3 -14.45 10.29 -6.68
N TYR A 4 -14.91 10.38 -5.42
CA TYR A 4 -14.43 9.55 -4.32
C TYR A 4 -15.22 8.25 -4.28
N ILE A 5 -14.53 7.11 -4.36
CA ILE A 5 -15.13 5.82 -4.00
C ILE A 5 -14.60 5.43 -2.63
N SER A 6 -15.39 5.76 -1.60
CA SER A 6 -15.19 5.27 -0.24
C SER A 6 -16.08 4.06 0.00
N SER A 7 -15.49 2.92 0.34
CA SER A 7 -16.18 1.87 1.06
C SER A 7 -16.41 2.36 2.49
N LEU A 8 -17.67 2.40 2.91
CA LEU A 8 -18.08 2.65 4.29
C LEU A 8 -17.60 1.49 5.18
N ASN A 9 -16.33 1.50 5.56
CA ASN A 9 -15.79 0.73 6.69
C ASN A 9 -14.44 1.32 7.10
N TYR A 10 -14.46 2.11 8.18
CA TYR A 10 -13.27 2.57 8.91
C TYR A 10 -12.60 1.38 9.60
N LEU A 11 -11.86 0.56 8.86
CA LEU A 11 -11.17 -0.60 9.42
C LEU A 11 -9.82 -0.16 10.02
N ASN A 12 -9.83 0.35 11.26
CA ASN A 12 -8.62 0.43 12.08
C ASN A 12 -8.28 -0.98 12.54
N LEU A 13 -7.46 -1.70 11.77
CA LEU A 13 -7.07 -3.05 12.14
C LEU A 13 -5.64 -3.05 12.70
N PHE A 14 -5.54 -3.30 14.02
CA PHE A 14 -4.27 -3.53 14.70
C PHE A 14 -4.02 -5.03 14.78
N ILE A 15 -2.97 -5.51 14.11
CA ILE A 15 -2.54 -6.91 14.22
C ILE A 15 -1.39 -6.96 15.23
N SER A 16 -1.62 -7.64 16.35
CA SER A 16 -0.61 -8.01 17.35
C SER A 16 -0.61 -9.53 17.45
N LEU A 17 0.28 -10.21 16.72
CA LEU A 17 0.37 -11.66 16.74
C LEU A 17 1.42 -12.09 17.78
N THR A 18 0.96 -12.37 19.00
CA THR A 18 1.76 -13.18 19.92
C THR A 18 1.76 -14.63 19.42
N SER A 19 2.90 -15.09 18.91
CA SER A 19 3.19 -16.48 18.54
C SER A 19 2.56 -17.00 17.24
N ILE A 20 2.96 -16.46 16.09
CA ILE A 20 2.91 -17.24 14.84
C ILE A 20 4.17 -16.95 14.00
N ASN A 21 5.09 -17.92 13.95
CA ASN A 21 6.26 -17.93 13.06
C ASN A 21 5.79 -18.17 11.61
N TYR A 22 5.69 -17.12 10.79
CA TYR A 22 5.66 -17.25 9.33
C TYR A 22 6.50 -16.15 8.69
N HIS A 23 7.56 -16.56 8.01
CA HIS A 23 8.59 -15.69 7.42
C HIS A 23 8.12 -14.81 6.26
N TYR A 24 6.84 -14.88 5.87
CA TYR A 24 6.21 -14.06 4.84
C TYR A 24 4.69 -14.02 5.09
N ILE A 25 4.17 -12.97 5.73
CA ILE A 25 2.72 -12.74 5.79
C ILE A 25 2.34 -11.91 4.57
N SER A 26 1.93 -12.60 3.51
CA SER A 26 1.05 -11.98 2.52
C SER A 26 -0.27 -11.67 3.24
N ILE A 27 -0.66 -10.38 3.34
CA ILE A 27 -1.96 -9.99 3.93
C ILE A 27 -3.13 -10.47 3.05
N LYS A 28 -2.84 -11.23 1.99
CA LYS A 28 -3.79 -12.05 1.23
C LYS A 28 -4.68 -12.94 2.11
N PHE A 29 -4.30 -13.24 3.35
CA PHE A 29 -5.03 -14.21 4.17
C PHE A 29 -6.17 -13.66 5.04
N ILE A 30 -6.42 -12.35 5.20
CA ILE A 30 -7.51 -11.92 6.10
C ILE A 30 -8.41 -10.79 5.57
N PHE A 31 -7.95 -9.87 4.72
CA PHE A 31 -8.79 -8.70 4.35
C PHE A 31 -8.77 -8.44 2.85
N LYS A 32 -9.79 -8.93 2.14
CA LYS A 32 -10.11 -8.41 0.81
C LYS A 32 -10.47 -6.93 0.96
N LEU A 33 -9.74 -6.06 0.27
CA LEU A 33 -10.11 -4.65 0.15
C LEU A 33 -11.43 -4.56 -0.63
N TYR A 34 -12.49 -4.08 0.03
CA TYR A 34 -13.79 -3.93 -0.59
C TYR A 34 -13.90 -2.56 -1.25
N TYR A 35 -14.11 -2.55 -2.56
CA TYR A 35 -14.38 -1.34 -3.35
C TYR A 35 -15.78 -1.43 -3.99
N ALA A 36 -16.17 -0.36 -4.68
CA ALA A 36 -17.31 -0.40 -5.59
C ALA A 36 -17.19 -1.59 -6.58
N PRO A 37 -18.31 -2.08 -7.11
CA PRO A 37 -18.33 -3.13 -8.12
C PRO A 37 -17.35 -2.88 -9.28
N ILE A 38 -16.69 -3.94 -9.76
CA ILE A 38 -15.62 -3.87 -10.77
C ILE A 38 -16.05 -3.10 -12.03
N ASN A 39 -17.31 -3.25 -12.45
CA ASN A 39 -17.85 -2.54 -13.62
C ASN A 39 -17.89 -1.02 -13.41
N GLN A 40 -18.22 -0.53 -12.20
CA GLN A 40 -18.22 0.90 -11.90
C GLN A 40 -16.80 1.47 -11.86
N ILE A 41 -15.86 0.73 -11.25
CA ILE A 41 -14.44 1.11 -11.24
C ILE A 41 -13.89 1.18 -12.65
N ARG A 42 -14.15 0.17 -13.50
CA ARG A 42 -13.72 0.17 -14.91
C ARG A 42 -14.28 1.35 -15.68
N TYR A 43 -15.53 1.73 -15.44
CA TYR A 43 -16.12 2.90 -16.08
C TYR A 43 -15.39 4.19 -15.69
N LEU A 44 -15.04 4.35 -14.40
CA LEU A 44 -14.24 5.49 -13.95
C LEU A 44 -12.82 5.50 -14.53
N GLN A 45 -12.19 4.33 -14.63
CA GLN A 45 -10.87 4.18 -15.25
C GLN A 45 -10.88 4.56 -16.74
N LEU A 46 -11.99 4.36 -17.45
CA LEU A 46 -12.15 4.75 -18.84
C LEU A 46 -12.44 6.25 -19.02
N LEU A 47 -13.13 6.87 -18.06
CA LEU A 47 -13.54 8.28 -18.14
C LEU A 47 -12.49 9.28 -17.67
N HIS A 48 -11.49 8.83 -16.93
CA HIS A 48 -10.48 9.70 -16.32
C HIS A 48 -9.09 9.42 -16.87
N SER A 49 -8.16 10.33 -16.62
CA SER A 49 -6.78 10.24 -17.10
C SER A 49 -5.79 9.93 -15.97
N LYS A 50 -6.22 10.12 -14.72
CA LYS A 50 -5.40 9.95 -13.53
C LYS A 50 -6.21 9.28 -12.42
N ALA A 51 -5.52 8.48 -11.62
CA ALA A 51 -6.04 7.94 -10.37
C ALA A 51 -5.03 8.15 -9.23
N GLU A 52 -5.52 8.44 -8.04
CA GLU A 52 -4.70 8.66 -6.84
C GLU A 52 -5.27 7.86 -5.68
N GLN A 53 -4.38 7.27 -4.88
CA GLN A 53 -4.76 6.57 -3.66
C GLN A 53 -3.65 6.71 -2.62
N ILE A 54 -4.03 6.90 -1.37
CA ILE A 54 -3.10 7.02 -0.25
C ILE A 54 -3.30 5.83 0.69
N ILE A 55 -2.21 5.31 1.22
CA ILE A 55 -2.20 4.37 2.32
C ILE A 55 -1.23 4.82 3.39
N THR A 56 -1.68 4.76 4.64
CA THR A 56 -0.89 5.06 5.82
C THR A 56 -0.69 3.79 6.62
N PHE A 57 0.56 3.40 6.84
CA PHE A 57 0.91 2.31 7.74
C PHE A 57 1.21 2.88 9.12
N THR A 58 0.60 2.31 10.15
CA THR A 58 0.99 2.54 11.55
C THR A 58 1.85 1.37 11.99
N CYS A 59 3.04 1.66 12.52
CA CYS A 59 4.03 0.64 12.86
C CYS A 59 4.51 0.81 14.31
N ARG A 60 4.91 -0.30 14.92
CA ARG A 60 5.63 -0.36 16.18
C ARG A 60 6.65 -1.48 16.11
N ASN A 61 7.91 -1.16 16.39
CA ASN A 61 9.04 -2.08 16.35
C ASN A 61 9.26 -2.81 15.01
N THR A 62 8.72 -2.29 13.89
CA THR A 62 8.85 -2.90 12.57
C THR A 62 8.98 -1.83 11.47
N PRO A 63 9.95 -1.95 10.56
CA PRO A 63 10.05 -1.09 9.39
C PRO A 63 9.11 -1.54 8.27
N VAL A 64 8.56 -0.58 7.52
CA VAL A 64 7.68 -0.84 6.37
C VAL A 64 8.26 -0.37 5.04
N TYR A 65 9.43 0.29 5.08
CA TYR A 65 10.10 0.79 3.89
C TYR A 65 11.61 0.76 4.03
N PHE A 66 12.22 1.85 4.48
CA PHE A 66 13.66 1.85 4.76
C PHE A 66 13.92 1.27 6.16
N ASP A 67 14.98 0.49 6.29
CA ASP A 67 15.42 -0.06 7.57
C ASP A 67 16.75 0.56 7.98
N VAL A 68 16.75 1.36 9.05
CA VAL A 68 17.97 2.02 9.56
C VAL A 68 19.00 1.02 10.07
N LYS A 69 18.56 -0.08 10.71
CA LYS A 69 19.46 -1.09 11.28
C LYS A 69 20.22 -1.83 10.18
N ASN A 70 19.52 -2.22 9.12
CA ASN A 70 20.10 -2.99 8.02
C ASN A 70 20.54 -2.12 6.83
N GLN A 71 20.31 -0.81 6.90
CA GLN A 71 20.63 0.20 5.88
C GLN A 71 20.18 -0.16 4.46
N ASN A 72 18.95 -0.67 4.31
CA ASN A 72 18.41 -1.08 3.02
C ASN A 72 16.88 -0.97 2.96
N TYR A 73 16.32 -1.22 1.77
CA TYR A 73 14.88 -1.18 1.50
C TYR A 73 14.27 -2.59 1.37
N LYS A 74 14.90 -3.61 1.96
CA LYS A 74 14.37 -4.98 1.90
C LYS A 74 13.02 -5.11 2.62
N ASN A 75 12.60 -4.11 3.39
CA ASN A 75 11.31 -4.08 4.07
C ASN A 75 10.26 -3.22 3.38
N ALA A 76 10.56 -2.72 2.18
CA ALA A 76 9.59 -2.06 1.32
C ALA A 76 8.34 -2.92 1.13
N VAL A 77 7.20 -2.29 1.43
CA VAL A 77 5.88 -2.88 1.20
C VAL A 77 5.76 -3.30 -0.26
N ILE A 78 5.23 -4.49 -0.47
CA ILE A 78 4.80 -4.99 -1.77
C ILE A 78 3.32 -4.72 -1.90
N VAL A 79 2.87 -4.25 -3.05
CA VAL A 79 1.43 -4.05 -3.32
C VAL A 79 1.02 -4.75 -4.60
N LYS A 80 -0.25 -5.13 -4.66
CA LYS A 80 -0.88 -5.62 -5.86
C LYS A 80 -1.80 -4.55 -6.43
N LEU A 81 -1.60 -4.22 -7.69
CA LEU A 81 -2.37 -3.24 -8.44
C LEU A 81 -3.67 -3.85 -8.98
N PHE A 82 -4.55 -3.00 -9.51
CA PHE A 82 -5.84 -3.43 -10.06
C PHE A 82 -5.72 -4.31 -11.32
N ASP A 83 -4.61 -4.19 -12.05
CA ASP A 83 -4.30 -5.03 -13.20
C ASP A 83 -3.59 -6.33 -12.82
N GLU A 84 -3.62 -6.70 -11.54
CA GLU A 84 -3.05 -7.90 -10.94
C GLU A 84 -1.51 -7.93 -10.87
N ASN A 85 -0.83 -6.88 -11.35
CA ASN A 85 0.61 -6.77 -11.22
C ASN A 85 1.01 -6.55 -9.76
N VAL A 86 2.06 -7.25 -9.33
CA VAL A 86 2.65 -7.11 -8.00
C VAL A 86 3.91 -6.28 -8.14
N ILE A 87 4.03 -5.24 -7.33
CA ILE A 87 5.15 -4.29 -7.40
C ILE A 87 5.75 -4.05 -6.02
N ASP A 88 7.05 -3.75 -6.00
CA ASP A 88 7.77 -3.30 -4.82
C ASP A 88 7.75 -1.78 -4.74
N THR A 89 7.33 -1.21 -3.60
CA THR A 89 7.18 0.24 -3.46
C THR A 89 8.49 1.04 -3.55
N TYR A 90 9.65 0.38 -3.39
CA TYR A 90 10.97 0.97 -3.59
C TYR A 90 11.51 0.69 -4.99
N GLU A 91 11.55 -0.57 -5.42
CA GLU A 91 12.16 -0.95 -6.71
C GLU A 91 11.34 -0.43 -7.90
N ASP A 92 10.01 -0.52 -7.80
CA ASP A 92 9.05 -0.10 -8.82
C ASP A 92 8.43 1.27 -8.53
N ARG A 93 9.07 2.07 -7.66
CA ARG A 93 8.58 3.40 -7.24
C ARG A 93 8.14 4.29 -8.40
N ARG A 94 8.79 4.13 -9.56
CA ARG A 94 8.49 4.86 -10.80
C ARG A 94 8.43 3.92 -12.00
N THR A 95 7.23 3.42 -12.30
CA THR A 95 6.98 2.61 -13.49
C THR A 95 6.76 3.51 -14.71
N ARG A 96 7.38 3.16 -15.84
CA ARG A 96 7.28 3.90 -17.11
C ARG A 96 6.64 3.05 -18.20
N THR A 97 5.95 3.70 -19.13
CA THR A 97 5.46 3.10 -20.38
C THR A 97 6.63 2.81 -21.32
N ILE A 98 6.37 2.03 -22.37
CA ILE A 98 7.33 1.76 -23.45
C ILE A 98 7.84 3.07 -24.09
N GLY A 99 6.97 4.09 -24.18
CA GLY A 99 7.32 5.42 -24.67
C GLY A 99 8.02 6.34 -23.65
N GLY A 100 8.43 5.82 -22.49
CA GLY A 100 9.15 6.56 -21.45
C GLY A 100 8.29 7.45 -20.54
N GLY A 101 6.97 7.50 -20.75
CA GLY A 101 6.05 8.27 -19.91
C GLY A 101 5.85 7.59 -18.55
N ILE A 102 5.82 8.37 -17.45
CA ILE A 102 5.53 7.82 -16.12
C ILE A 102 4.07 7.33 -16.08
N MET A 103 3.85 6.06 -15.77
CA MET A 103 2.51 5.51 -15.59
C MET A 103 2.08 5.43 -14.13
N LEU A 104 3.04 5.23 -13.22
CA LEU A 104 2.85 5.18 -11.77
C LEU A 104 4.04 5.85 -11.09
N ASP A 105 3.76 6.72 -10.12
CA ASP A 105 4.73 7.30 -9.21
C ASP A 105 4.27 7.07 -7.78
N ILE A 106 5.19 6.60 -6.94
CA ILE A 106 4.94 6.34 -5.51
C ILE A 106 5.75 7.35 -4.71
N LYS A 107 5.08 8.16 -3.90
CA LYS A 107 5.73 9.06 -2.94
C LYS A 107 5.62 8.45 -1.55
N VAL A 108 6.73 8.42 -0.83
CA VAL A 108 6.79 7.81 0.50
C VAL A 108 7.29 8.87 1.49
N LYS A 109 6.50 9.10 2.54
CA LYS A 109 6.92 9.80 3.75
C LYS A 109 7.07 8.75 4.84
N ASP A 110 8.31 8.38 5.13
CA ASP A 110 8.60 7.25 6.03
C ASP A 110 8.96 7.73 7.44
N GLU A 111 8.21 7.31 8.45
CA GLU A 111 8.51 7.53 9.87
C GLU A 111 8.71 6.20 10.63
N CYS A 112 8.55 5.07 9.95
CA CYS A 112 8.74 3.71 10.47
C CYS A 112 10.17 3.19 10.30
N MET A 113 11.12 4.05 9.93
CA MET A 113 12.48 3.63 9.57
C MET A 113 13.26 2.99 10.72
N GLU A 114 12.94 3.40 11.96
CA GLU A 114 13.57 2.92 13.19
C GLU A 114 12.67 1.93 13.92
N ARG A 115 13.25 0.83 14.41
CA ARG A 115 12.56 -0.14 15.28
C ARG A 115 12.39 0.45 16.68
N SER A 116 11.36 1.27 16.83
CA SER A 116 11.01 1.95 18.08
C SER A 116 9.84 1.27 18.78
N LYS A 117 9.84 1.30 20.12
CA LYS A 117 8.69 0.89 20.94
C LYS A 117 7.54 1.91 20.87
N GLN A 118 7.79 3.10 20.36
CA GLN A 118 6.77 4.11 20.10
C GLN A 118 6.09 3.83 18.76
N LYS A 119 4.80 4.17 18.65
CA LYS A 119 4.08 4.07 17.38
C LYS A 119 4.52 5.20 16.44
N ALA A 120 4.73 4.88 15.18
CA ALA A 120 5.00 5.85 14.12
C ALA A 120 4.11 5.57 12.90
N SER A 121 4.14 6.46 11.90
CA SER A 121 3.31 6.31 10.71
C SER A 121 4.02 6.66 9.41
N SER A 122 3.99 5.74 8.44
CA SER A 122 4.54 5.97 7.10
C SER A 122 3.43 6.07 6.07
N VAL A 123 3.48 7.10 5.24
CA VAL A 123 2.45 7.43 4.25
C VAL A 123 2.97 7.17 2.85
N PHE A 124 2.19 6.44 2.07
CA PHE A 124 2.46 6.12 0.67
C PHE A 124 1.36 6.70 -0.20
N GLU A 125 1.73 7.56 -1.14
CA GLU A 125 0.85 8.17 -2.13
C GLU A 125 1.13 7.54 -3.50
N PHE A 126 0.14 6.86 -4.05
CA PHE A 126 0.17 6.25 -5.37
C PHE A 126 -0.49 7.19 -6.36
N VAL A 127 0.27 7.64 -7.37
CA VAL A 127 -0.20 8.52 -8.43
C VAL A 127 -0.09 7.81 -9.77
N ALA A 128 -1.22 7.33 -10.29
CA ALA A 128 -1.29 6.61 -11.55
C ALA A 128 -1.77 7.54 -12.68
N ARG A 129 -0.97 7.72 -13.73
CA ARG A 129 -1.40 8.33 -15.01
C ARG A 129 -2.05 7.33 -15.96
N LYS A 130 -2.06 6.05 -15.57
CA LYS A 130 -2.83 4.99 -16.20
C LYS A 130 -3.85 4.51 -15.16
N PRO A 131 -5.11 5.01 -15.19
CA PRO A 131 -6.07 4.79 -14.10
C PRO A 131 -6.36 3.32 -13.79
N ASN A 132 -6.19 2.43 -14.78
CA ASN A 132 -6.42 0.99 -14.62
C ASN A 132 -5.45 0.30 -13.65
N LEU A 133 -4.44 0.99 -13.11
CA LEU A 133 -3.51 0.49 -12.10
C LEU A 133 -4.07 0.59 -10.68
N LEU A 134 -5.03 1.49 -10.42
CA LEU A 134 -5.67 1.69 -9.12
C LEU A 134 -7.16 1.35 -9.19
N PRO A 135 -7.79 0.94 -8.07
CA PRO A 135 -7.27 0.91 -6.69
C PRO A 135 -6.34 -0.28 -6.40
N LEU A 136 -5.59 -0.20 -5.30
CA LEU A 136 -4.77 -1.31 -4.77
C LEU A 136 -5.67 -2.49 -4.37
N VAL A 137 -5.29 -3.70 -4.75
CA VAL A 137 -6.07 -4.93 -4.52
C VAL A 137 -5.56 -5.72 -3.32
N ASP A 138 -4.25 -5.69 -3.07
CA ASP A 138 -3.62 -6.44 -1.99
C ASP A 138 -2.34 -5.72 -1.53
N ILE A 139 -1.91 -6.02 -0.31
CA ILE A 139 -0.71 -5.48 0.33
C ILE A 139 0.04 -6.61 1.00
N GLN A 140 1.36 -6.59 0.94
CA GLN A 140 2.21 -7.56 1.58
C GLN A 140 3.37 -6.86 2.28
N LEU A 141 3.60 -7.27 3.52
CA LEU A 141 4.71 -6.83 4.36
C LEU A 141 5.80 -7.91 4.32
N LYS A 142 7.07 -7.49 4.23
CA LYS A 142 8.20 -8.42 4.11
C LYS A 142 8.72 -8.93 5.45
N GLU A 143 8.72 -8.11 6.50
CA GLU A 143 9.24 -8.47 7.83
C GLU A 143 8.18 -8.19 8.91
N PHE A 144 7.46 -9.23 9.32
CA PHE A 144 6.50 -9.18 10.43
C PHE A 144 6.41 -10.56 11.09
N GLY A 145 6.48 -10.64 12.42
CA GLY A 145 6.30 -11.90 13.15
C GLY A 145 7.02 -12.03 14.50
N GLU A 146 7.79 -11.02 14.92
CA GLU A 146 8.35 -10.99 16.28
C GLU A 146 7.27 -10.60 17.30
N SER A 147 7.40 -11.07 18.54
CA SER A 147 6.35 -10.98 19.57
C SER A 147 6.01 -9.57 20.04
N ASP A 148 6.80 -8.57 19.68
CA ASP A 148 6.63 -7.16 20.06
C ASP A 148 6.40 -6.22 18.86
N GLN A 149 6.17 -6.78 17.67
CA GLN A 149 5.85 -6.03 16.46
C GLN A 149 4.34 -5.80 16.37
N GLU A 150 3.95 -4.54 16.11
CA GLU A 150 2.57 -4.20 15.76
C GLU A 150 2.57 -3.48 14.42
N ILE A 151 1.60 -3.85 13.59
CA ILE A 151 1.33 -3.14 12.35
C ILE A 151 -0.17 -2.94 12.17
N GLY A 152 -0.52 -1.77 11.66
CA GLY A 152 -1.85 -1.43 11.19
C GLY A 152 -1.74 -0.63 9.90
N TYR A 153 -2.85 -0.50 9.20
CA TYR A 153 -2.92 0.33 8.00
C TYR A 153 -4.25 1.06 7.95
N TYR A 154 -4.24 2.19 7.26
CA TYR A 154 -5.39 3.00 6.92
C TYR A 154 -5.32 3.30 5.43
N MET A 155 -6.39 3.02 4.71
CA MET A 155 -6.45 3.17 3.26
C MET A 155 -7.50 4.21 2.88
N ASP A 156 -7.05 5.21 2.12
CA ASP A 156 -7.93 6.26 1.60
C ASP A 156 -8.72 5.76 0.40
N ALA A 157 -9.83 6.46 0.15
CA ALA A 157 -10.60 6.30 -1.07
C ALA A 157 -9.72 6.55 -2.30
N VAL A 158 -9.93 5.75 -3.34
CA VAL A 158 -9.34 6.04 -4.65
C VAL A 158 -10.06 7.23 -5.28
N CYS A 159 -9.28 8.16 -5.82
CA CYS A 159 -9.73 9.38 -6.48
C CYS A 159 -9.41 9.30 -7.97
N PHE A 160 -10.40 9.56 -8.84
CA PHE A 160 -10.21 9.62 -10.29
C PHE A 160 -10.38 11.07 -10.80
N SER A 161 -9.51 11.50 -11.73
CA SER A 161 -9.51 12.86 -12.31
C SER A 161 -9.08 12.94 -13.77
#